data_AF-A0A9D1W018-F1
#
_entry.id   AF-A0A9D1W018-F1
#
_cell.length_a   1.000
_cell.length_b   1.000
_cell.length_c   1.000
_cell.angle_alpha   90.00
_cell.angle_beta   90.00
_cell.angle_gamma   90.00
#
_symmetry.space_group_name_H-M   'P 1'
#
loop_
_entity.id
_entity.type
_entity.pdbx_description
1 polymer ?
#
loop_
_entity_poly.entity_id
_entity_poly.type
_entity_poly.pdbx_seq_one_letter_code
_entity_poly.pdbx_strand_id
1 'polypeptide(L)'
;MKNQIKSATRWLVLMLCAAFLLSFTAVLSGCGEEKTVTDVQMMMPPTKTEYIVGESFDPDGMVITALYSDGTRSEITDYTIDKTGPLALSDTEITITYQDYTLTQPITVINAGDKVVLTLANGVDRCELYADGTIYLGGGGGSLRKPNVAYWTWDGSELEIWIPLVTAGSSWGDQTIDPEPTKMELEYDEQNNIQFAYMLAGKWQMHYFIQYRDWSQVLTPDARYPIGQ
;
A
#
# COMPACT_ATOMS: atom_id res chain seq x y z
N MET A 1 77.91 -31.74 -51.03
CA MET A 1 76.51 -32.04 -51.45
C MET A 1 75.53 -32.40 -50.31
N LYS A 2 75.89 -32.33 -49.01
CA LYS A 2 74.97 -32.66 -47.90
C LYS A 2 74.22 -31.47 -47.26
N ASN A 3 74.53 -30.22 -47.66
CA ASN A 3 73.91 -29.01 -47.09
C ASN A 3 72.81 -28.36 -47.96
N GLN A 4 72.55 -28.88 -49.17
CA GLN A 4 71.45 -28.39 -50.02
C GLN A 4 70.11 -29.11 -49.75
N ILE A 5 70.14 -30.25 -49.05
CA ILE A 5 68.94 -31.09 -48.83
C ILE A 5 68.14 -30.63 -47.60
N LYS A 6 68.76 -29.99 -46.59
CA LYS A 6 68.07 -29.53 -45.37
C LYS A 6 67.21 -28.27 -45.56
N SER A 7 67.45 -27.50 -46.62
CA SER A 7 66.68 -26.29 -46.94
C SER A 7 65.37 -26.65 -47.66
N ALA A 8 65.42 -27.54 -48.65
CA ALA A 8 64.27 -27.92 -49.46
C ALA A 8 63.19 -28.70 -48.66
N THR A 9 63.56 -29.44 -47.61
CA THR A 9 62.60 -30.13 -46.74
C THR A 9 61.88 -29.18 -45.77
N ARG A 10 62.43 -27.99 -45.53
CA ARG A 10 61.85 -27.01 -44.60
C ARG A 10 60.77 -26.14 -45.24
N TRP A 11 60.78 -25.99 -46.57
CA TRP A 11 59.73 -25.31 -47.33
C TRP A 11 58.61 -26.23 -47.81
N LEU A 12 58.87 -27.54 -48.00
CA LEU A 12 57.83 -28.50 -48.40
C LEU A 12 56.83 -28.81 -47.28
N VAL A 13 57.28 -28.78 -46.01
CA VAL A 13 56.39 -28.94 -44.84
C VAL A 13 55.53 -27.68 -44.59
N LEU A 14 55.99 -26.50 -45.04
CA LEU A 14 55.24 -25.25 -44.94
C LEU A 14 54.21 -25.07 -46.07
N MET A 15 54.40 -25.70 -47.24
CA MET A 15 53.40 -25.68 -48.33
C MET A 15 52.31 -26.76 -48.23
N LEU A 16 52.49 -27.80 -47.41
CA LEU A 16 51.42 -28.78 -47.12
C LEU A 16 50.52 -28.41 -45.92
N CYS A 17 50.85 -27.33 -45.17
CA CYS A 17 49.92 -26.71 -44.22
C CYS A 17 48.91 -25.75 -44.88
N ALA A 18 49.04 -25.47 -46.17
CA ALA A 18 48.20 -24.49 -46.87
C ALA A 18 46.99 -25.10 -47.62
N ALA A 19 46.79 -26.43 -47.58
CA ALA A 19 45.71 -27.08 -48.34
C ALA A 19 44.89 -28.15 -47.59
N PHE A 20 45.11 -28.34 -46.27
CA PHE A 20 44.29 -29.26 -45.46
C PHE A 20 44.03 -28.70 -44.05
N LEU A 21 43.53 -27.45 -44.02
CA LEU A 21 42.72 -26.92 -42.92
C LEU A 21 41.49 -26.21 -43.51
N LEU A 22 40.98 -26.79 -44.60
CA LEU A 22 39.68 -26.55 -45.19
C LEU A 22 38.61 -27.41 -44.46
N SER A 23 38.70 -27.46 -43.13
CA SER A 23 37.63 -27.93 -42.26
C SER A 23 37.11 -26.74 -41.47
N PHE A 24 36.25 -25.98 -42.14
CA PHE A 24 34.97 -25.53 -41.58
C PHE A 24 34.93 -25.40 -40.05
N THR A 25 35.36 -24.26 -39.54
CA THR A 25 34.70 -23.64 -38.38
C THR A 25 34.04 -22.35 -38.85
N ALA A 26 33.03 -22.50 -39.70
CA ALA A 26 31.90 -21.58 -39.60
C ALA A 26 31.21 -21.89 -38.27
N VAL A 27 31.68 -21.26 -37.19
CA VAL A 27 30.96 -21.24 -35.92
C VAL A 27 30.53 -19.82 -35.70
N LEU A 28 29.29 -19.57 -36.16
CA LEU A 28 28.35 -18.58 -35.68
C LEU A 28 28.97 -17.28 -35.17
N SER A 29 29.19 -16.33 -36.10
CA SER A 29 28.49 -15.05 -35.88
C SER A 29 27.01 -15.36 -35.97
N GLY A 30 26.45 -15.90 -34.89
CA GLY A 30 25.13 -15.49 -34.49
C GLY A 30 25.27 -14.00 -34.28
N CYS A 31 25.10 -13.23 -35.36
CA CYS A 31 24.61 -11.88 -35.27
C CYS A 31 23.22 -12.08 -34.67
N GLY A 32 23.17 -12.30 -33.35
CA GLY A 32 21.93 -12.27 -32.60
C GLY A 32 21.37 -10.90 -32.91
N GLU A 33 20.23 -10.90 -33.61
CA GLU A 33 19.45 -9.69 -33.77
C GLU A 33 19.31 -9.08 -32.38
N GLU A 34 19.77 -7.83 -32.21
CA GLU A 34 19.69 -7.17 -30.92
C GLU A 34 18.22 -7.09 -30.55
N LYS A 35 17.82 -7.84 -29.50
CA LYS A 35 16.42 -7.88 -29.11
C LYS A 35 16.03 -6.51 -28.56
N THR A 36 15.01 -5.91 -29.17
CA THR A 36 14.48 -4.62 -28.77
C THR A 36 13.22 -4.81 -27.93
N VAL A 37 12.97 -3.89 -27.01
CA VAL A 37 11.71 -3.86 -26.25
C VAL A 37 10.61 -3.43 -27.23
N THR A 38 9.52 -4.20 -27.22
CA THR A 38 8.35 -3.95 -28.07
C THR A 38 7.16 -3.48 -27.26
N ASP A 39 7.04 -3.91 -26.01
CA ASP A 39 5.99 -3.51 -25.09
C ASP A 39 6.43 -3.71 -23.63
N VAL A 40 5.75 -3.03 -22.70
CA VAL A 40 5.96 -3.14 -21.25
C VAL A 40 4.59 -3.24 -20.58
N GLN A 41 4.44 -4.21 -19.67
CA GLN A 41 3.16 -4.51 -19.04
C GLN A 41 3.31 -4.67 -17.53
N MET A 42 2.33 -4.18 -16.77
CA MET A 42 2.18 -4.50 -15.36
C MET A 42 1.44 -5.82 -15.23
N MET A 43 2.15 -6.87 -14.80
CA MET A 43 1.57 -8.21 -14.63
C MET A 43 0.92 -8.37 -13.26
N MET A 44 1.47 -7.71 -12.24
CA MET A 44 0.87 -7.64 -10.91
C MET A 44 0.97 -6.20 -10.40
N PRO A 45 -0.12 -5.62 -9.89
CA PRO A 45 -0.08 -4.32 -9.23
C PRO A 45 0.59 -4.41 -7.85
N PRO A 46 1.04 -3.29 -7.27
CA PRO A 46 1.51 -3.25 -5.89
C PRO A 46 0.41 -3.69 -4.92
N THR A 47 0.82 -4.25 -3.80
CA THR A 47 -0.11 -4.70 -2.74
C THR A 47 -0.79 -3.56 -2.01
N LYS A 48 -0.14 -2.38 -1.93
CA LYS A 48 -0.67 -1.17 -1.31
C LYS A 48 -1.02 -0.12 -2.36
N THR A 49 -2.29 0.27 -2.40
CA THR A 49 -2.83 1.28 -3.33
C THR A 49 -3.52 2.45 -2.61
N GLU A 50 -3.59 2.42 -1.28
CA GLU A 50 -4.14 3.49 -0.44
C GLU A 50 -3.05 3.98 0.52
N TYR A 51 -2.91 5.30 0.62
CA TYR A 51 -1.85 5.98 1.34
C TYR A 51 -2.39 7.13 2.18
N ILE A 52 -1.74 7.38 3.31
CA ILE A 52 -1.92 8.59 4.08
C ILE A 52 -1.00 9.68 3.53
N VAL A 53 -1.45 10.94 3.53
CA VAL A 53 -0.60 12.10 3.21
C VAL A 53 0.71 12.01 3.99
N GLY A 54 1.82 12.11 3.27
CA GLY A 54 3.15 12.01 3.84
C GLY A 54 3.79 10.62 3.72
N GLU A 55 3.02 9.57 3.45
CA GLU A 55 3.58 8.24 3.15
C GLU A 55 4.29 8.21 1.80
N SER A 56 5.26 7.32 1.66
CA SER A 56 5.92 7.04 0.38
C SER A 56 5.23 5.87 -0.33
N PHE A 57 5.25 5.89 -1.66
CA PHE A 57 4.77 4.78 -2.48
C PHE A 57 5.55 3.50 -2.18
N ASP A 58 4.83 2.39 -2.00
CA ASP A 58 5.38 1.06 -1.74
C ASP A 58 5.20 0.17 -2.99
N PRO A 59 6.28 -0.16 -3.72
CA PRO A 59 6.21 -0.99 -4.91
C PRO A 59 6.05 -2.49 -4.59
N ASP A 60 6.03 -2.92 -3.33
CA ASP A 60 6.02 -4.34 -2.98
C ASP A 60 4.83 -5.10 -3.59
N GLY A 61 5.16 -6.23 -4.22
CA GLY A 61 4.23 -7.08 -4.98
C GLY A 61 3.98 -6.62 -6.42
N MET A 62 4.50 -5.47 -6.84
CA MET A 62 4.43 -5.03 -8.23
C MET A 62 5.40 -5.84 -9.10
N VAL A 63 4.90 -6.35 -10.23
CA VAL A 63 5.71 -7.08 -11.22
C VAL A 63 5.49 -6.46 -12.59
N ILE A 64 6.57 -5.93 -13.17
CA ILE A 64 6.59 -5.34 -14.51
C ILE A 64 7.35 -6.27 -15.46
N THR A 65 6.80 -6.52 -16.64
CA THR A 65 7.38 -7.42 -17.65
C THR A 65 7.57 -6.68 -18.97
N ALA A 66 8.77 -6.76 -19.53
CA ALA A 66 9.08 -6.32 -20.88
C ALA A 66 8.89 -7.47 -21.89
N LEU A 67 8.30 -7.14 -23.04
CA LEU A 67 8.15 -8.03 -24.20
C LEU A 67 9.17 -7.64 -25.27
N TYR A 68 9.91 -8.61 -25.79
CA TYR A 68 10.99 -8.38 -26.74
C TYR A 68 10.61 -8.79 -28.18
N SER A 69 11.30 -8.21 -29.16
CA SER A 69 11.10 -8.48 -30.60
C SER A 69 11.30 -9.95 -30.99
N ASP A 70 12.10 -10.70 -30.22
CA ASP A 70 12.31 -12.14 -30.38
C ASP A 70 11.19 -13.01 -29.78
N GLY A 71 10.14 -12.37 -29.24
CA GLY A 71 9.00 -13.01 -28.58
C GLY A 71 9.26 -13.42 -27.13
N THR A 72 10.46 -13.20 -26.59
CA THR A 72 10.76 -13.48 -25.18
C THR A 72 10.13 -12.43 -24.25
N ARG A 73 9.99 -12.80 -22.98
CA ARG A 73 9.47 -11.94 -21.92
C ARG A 73 10.42 -12.00 -20.73
N SER A 74 10.66 -10.86 -20.09
CA SER A 74 11.45 -10.79 -18.86
C SER A 74 10.82 -9.82 -17.89
N GLU A 75 10.84 -10.19 -16.62
CA GLU A 75 10.63 -9.22 -15.55
C GLU A 75 11.73 -8.15 -15.61
N ILE A 76 11.35 -6.90 -15.34
CA ILE A 76 12.25 -5.75 -15.31
C ILE A 76 12.18 -5.07 -13.94
N THR A 77 13.34 -4.60 -13.47
CA THR A 77 13.50 -3.99 -12.14
C THR A 77 14.16 -2.61 -12.19
N ASP A 78 14.68 -2.23 -13.37
CA ASP A 78 15.40 -1.00 -13.68
C ASP A 78 14.47 0.09 -14.24
N TYR A 79 13.22 0.12 -13.77
CA TYR A 79 12.26 1.18 -14.07
C TYR A 79 12.39 2.35 -13.07
N THR A 80 11.84 3.51 -13.44
CA THR A 80 11.76 4.69 -12.57
C THR A 80 10.33 4.99 -12.15
N ILE A 81 10.17 5.56 -10.97
CA ILE A 81 8.90 6.04 -10.41
C ILE A 81 8.95 7.57 -10.30
N ASP A 82 7.89 8.26 -10.69
CA ASP A 82 7.79 9.72 -10.64
C ASP A 82 7.73 10.27 -9.20
N LYS A 83 6.94 9.64 -8.33
CA LYS A 83 6.71 10.07 -6.94
C LYS A 83 7.58 9.29 -5.96
N THR A 84 8.83 9.72 -5.86
CA THR A 84 9.82 9.15 -4.92
C THR A 84 9.79 9.80 -3.54
N GLY A 85 9.04 10.91 -3.39
CA GLY A 85 8.86 11.61 -2.12
C GLY A 85 7.54 11.28 -1.42
N PRO A 86 7.27 11.94 -0.28
CA PRO A 86 5.99 11.85 0.42
C PRO A 86 4.82 12.23 -0.49
N LEU A 87 3.76 11.41 -0.49
CA LEU A 87 2.56 11.61 -1.29
C LEU A 87 1.67 12.71 -0.70
N ALA A 88 1.00 13.45 -1.57
CA ALA A 88 0.04 14.50 -1.24
C ALA A 88 -1.39 14.10 -1.66
N LEU A 89 -2.41 14.74 -1.09
CA LEU A 89 -3.83 14.47 -1.43
C LEU A 89 -4.16 14.62 -2.92
N SER A 90 -3.42 15.46 -3.63
CA SER A 90 -3.60 15.68 -5.06
C SER A 90 -3.07 14.51 -5.91
N ASP A 91 -2.34 13.58 -5.31
CA ASP A 91 -1.78 12.43 -6.00
C ASP A 91 -2.83 11.32 -6.14
N THR A 92 -3.20 11.02 -7.40
CA THR A 92 -4.21 10.01 -7.72
C THR A 92 -3.64 8.81 -8.49
N GLU A 93 -2.39 8.90 -8.92
CA GLU A 93 -1.69 7.85 -9.67
C GLU A 93 -0.17 7.96 -9.49
N ILE A 94 0.51 6.85 -9.76
CA ILE A 94 1.96 6.72 -9.85
C ILE A 94 2.33 6.43 -11.30
N THR A 95 3.34 7.11 -11.81
CA THR A 95 3.86 6.90 -13.16
C THR A 95 5.12 6.05 -13.08
N ILE A 96 5.10 4.92 -13.78
CA ILE A 96 6.25 4.02 -13.93
C ILE A 96 6.78 4.16 -15.35
N THR A 97 8.07 4.45 -15.47
CA THR A 97 8.73 4.62 -16.78
C THR A 97 9.86 3.61 -16.95
N TYR A 98 9.88 2.97 -18.11
CA TYR A 98 10.98 2.12 -18.55
C TYR A 98 11.29 2.42 -20.01
N GLN A 99 12.47 2.96 -20.28
CA GLN A 99 12.83 3.52 -21.60
C GLN A 99 11.77 4.52 -22.07
N ASP A 100 11.21 4.35 -23.27
CA ASP A 100 10.17 5.21 -23.83
C ASP A 100 8.74 4.77 -23.45
N TYR A 101 8.59 3.73 -22.62
CA TYR A 101 7.30 3.19 -22.20
C TYR A 101 6.88 3.74 -20.85
N THR A 102 5.58 4.04 -20.72
CA THR A 102 4.98 4.57 -19.50
C THR A 102 3.77 3.74 -19.10
N LEU A 103 3.70 3.39 -17.81
CA LEU A 103 2.58 2.74 -17.17
C LEU A 103 2.06 3.63 -16.04
N THR A 104 0.76 3.55 -15.75
CA THR A 104 0.15 4.25 -14.62
C THR A 104 -0.47 3.27 -13.64
N GLN A 105 -0.25 3.52 -12.35
CA GLN A 105 -0.87 2.79 -11.25
C GLN A 105 -1.74 3.76 -10.44
N PRO A 106 -3.07 3.64 -10.49
CA PRO A 106 -3.97 4.44 -9.66
C PRO A 106 -3.69 4.22 -8.17
N ILE A 107 -3.74 5.30 -7.39
CA ILE A 107 -3.64 5.29 -5.93
C ILE A 107 -4.68 6.23 -5.32
N THR A 108 -4.98 6.01 -4.04
CA THR A 108 -5.79 6.95 -3.26
C THR A 108 -4.95 7.51 -2.13
N VAL A 109 -4.86 8.84 -2.02
CA VAL A 109 -4.22 9.51 -0.90
C VAL A 109 -5.26 10.22 -0.06
N ILE A 110 -5.29 9.89 1.23
CA ILE A 110 -6.24 10.44 2.21
C ILE A 110 -5.48 11.17 3.32
N ASN A 111 -6.12 12.12 4.01
CA ASN A 111 -5.51 12.67 5.21
C ASN A 111 -5.42 11.61 6.29
N ALA A 112 -4.46 11.78 7.20
CA ALA A 112 -4.49 11.13 8.48
C ALA A 112 -5.76 11.61 9.21
N GLY A 113 -6.85 10.86 9.05
CA GLY A 113 -8.07 11.05 9.82
C GLY A 113 -9.41 11.14 9.12
N ASP A 114 -9.52 10.76 7.85
CA ASP A 114 -10.72 11.06 7.08
C ASP A 114 -11.99 10.24 7.44
N LYS A 115 -11.95 9.07 8.11
CA LYS A 115 -13.12 8.51 8.84
C LYS A 115 -12.92 7.15 9.51
N VAL A 116 -13.54 6.96 10.67
CA VAL A 116 -14.02 5.66 11.17
C VAL A 116 -15.55 5.73 11.31
N VAL A 117 -16.28 4.80 10.68
CA VAL A 117 -17.74 4.72 10.80
C VAL A 117 -18.11 3.42 11.49
N LEU A 118 -18.59 3.53 12.73
CA LEU A 118 -19.18 2.43 13.49
C LEU A 118 -20.70 2.56 13.45
N THR A 119 -21.38 1.74 12.65
CA THR A 119 -22.84 1.65 12.74
C THR A 119 -23.20 0.60 13.77
N LEU A 120 -23.94 0.95 14.82
CA LEU A 120 -24.30 0.01 15.88
C LEU A 120 -25.49 -0.85 15.43
N ALA A 121 -25.50 -2.11 15.89
CA ALA A 121 -26.26 -3.29 15.40
C ALA A 121 -27.75 -3.13 15.07
N ASN A 122 -28.41 -2.04 15.50
CA ASN A 122 -29.83 -1.84 15.27
C ASN A 122 -30.11 -0.95 14.04
N GLY A 123 -29.08 -0.45 13.35
CA GLY A 123 -29.21 0.41 12.16
C GLY A 123 -29.83 1.79 12.41
N VAL A 124 -30.24 2.08 13.65
CA VAL A 124 -30.82 3.34 14.11
C VAL A 124 -29.76 4.23 14.78
N ASP A 125 -28.82 3.60 15.49
CA ASP A 125 -27.76 4.31 16.21
C ASP A 125 -26.45 4.27 15.42
N ARG A 126 -25.90 5.44 15.14
CA ARG A 126 -24.68 5.62 14.33
C ARG A 126 -23.61 6.30 15.17
N CYS A 127 -22.42 5.72 15.27
CA CYS A 127 -21.26 6.37 15.86
C CYS A 127 -20.21 6.61 14.76
N GLU A 128 -19.93 7.86 14.43
CA GLU A 128 -18.83 8.18 13.51
C GLU A 128 -17.73 8.86 14.29
N LEU A 129 -16.52 8.32 14.18
CA LEU A 129 -15.32 8.84 14.81
C LEU A 129 -14.46 9.40 13.69
N TYR A 130 -14.33 10.71 13.65
CA TYR A 130 -13.52 11.42 12.67
C TYR A 130 -12.18 11.70 13.30
N ALA A 131 -11.07 11.59 12.56
CA ALA A 131 -9.77 11.75 13.20
C ALA A 131 -9.26 13.19 13.32
N ASP A 132 -10.12 14.17 13.02
CA ASP A 132 -10.03 15.49 13.66
C ASP A 132 -10.45 15.45 15.16
N GLY A 133 -10.82 14.28 15.67
CA GLY A 133 -11.33 14.04 17.03
C GLY A 133 -12.83 14.23 17.15
N THR A 134 -13.53 14.65 16.09
CA THR A 134 -14.98 14.84 16.10
C THR A 134 -15.68 13.49 16.29
N ILE A 135 -16.77 13.50 17.06
CA ILE A 135 -17.65 12.35 17.24
C ILE A 135 -19.05 12.73 16.77
N TYR A 136 -19.63 11.92 15.90
CA TYR A 136 -21.05 11.96 15.61
C TYR A 136 -21.76 10.79 16.29
N LEU A 137 -22.79 11.11 17.08
CA LEU A 137 -23.72 10.12 17.61
C LEU A 137 -25.09 10.39 16.97
N GLY A 138 -25.55 9.48 16.12
CA GLY A 138 -26.87 9.45 15.51
C GLY A 138 -27.78 8.46 16.23
N GLY A 139 -29.09 8.77 16.28
CA GLY A 139 -30.11 8.02 17.01
C GLY A 139 -31.02 8.98 17.82
N GLY A 140 -32.31 9.05 17.49
CA GLY A 140 -33.35 9.74 18.29
C GLY A 140 -33.13 11.23 18.69
N GLY A 141 -32.17 11.94 18.09
CA GLY A 141 -31.80 13.32 18.45
C GLY A 141 -30.32 13.65 18.23
N GLY A 142 -29.69 13.06 17.20
CA GLY A 142 -28.24 13.03 17.04
C GLY A 142 -27.55 14.40 17.11
N SER A 143 -26.33 14.43 17.63
CA SER A 143 -25.55 15.65 17.82
C SER A 143 -24.09 15.43 17.40
N LEU A 144 -23.61 16.28 16.49
CA LEU A 144 -22.16 16.42 16.21
C LEU A 144 -21.49 16.99 17.46
N ARG A 145 -20.44 16.33 17.96
CA ARG A 145 -19.65 16.79 19.09
C ARG A 145 -18.23 17.07 18.60
N LYS A 146 -17.86 18.35 18.70
CA LYS A 146 -16.51 18.82 18.37
C LYS A 146 -15.50 18.35 19.43
N PRO A 147 -14.19 18.31 19.10
CA PRO A 147 -13.16 17.79 20.00
C PRO A 147 -13.04 18.50 21.36
N ASN A 148 -13.48 19.77 21.43
CA ASN A 148 -13.54 20.52 22.68
C ASN A 148 -14.71 20.11 23.62
N VAL A 149 -15.56 19.18 23.18
CA VAL A 149 -16.74 18.69 23.90
C VAL A 149 -16.73 17.18 24.01
N ALA A 150 -16.28 16.45 22.97
CA ALA A 150 -16.09 15.02 23.00
C ALA A 150 -14.99 14.64 22.01
N TYR A 151 -14.15 13.67 22.36
CA TYR A 151 -13.06 13.19 21.50
C TYR A 151 -12.76 11.72 21.77
N TRP A 152 -11.92 11.11 20.94
CA TRP A 152 -11.54 9.70 21.03
C TRP A 152 -10.05 9.53 20.79
N THR A 153 -9.45 8.47 21.30
CA THR A 153 -8.07 8.04 21.01
C THR A 153 -8.09 6.58 20.58
N TRP A 154 -7.22 6.17 19.66
CA TRP A 154 -6.96 4.76 19.33
C TRP A 154 -5.47 4.50 19.45
N ASP A 155 -5.08 3.36 20.03
CA ASP A 155 -3.66 3.00 20.18
C ASP A 155 -3.17 1.82 19.33
N GLY A 156 -4.03 1.30 18.45
CA GLY A 156 -3.80 0.05 17.73
C GLY A 156 -4.43 -1.17 18.41
N SER A 157 -4.91 -1.05 19.65
CA SER A 157 -5.55 -2.11 20.43
C SER A 157 -6.79 -1.65 21.20
N GLU A 158 -6.76 -0.47 21.81
CA GLU A 158 -7.80 0.07 22.68
C GLU A 158 -8.33 1.39 22.13
N LEU A 159 -9.66 1.50 22.06
CA LEU A 159 -10.40 2.71 21.71
C LEU A 159 -10.88 3.38 22.99
N GLU A 160 -10.42 4.59 23.27
CA GLU A 160 -10.93 5.39 24.38
C GLU A 160 -11.80 6.52 23.84
N ILE A 161 -12.96 6.76 24.46
CA ILE A 161 -13.87 7.84 24.06
C ILE A 161 -14.26 8.68 25.28
N TRP A 162 -14.08 9.99 25.16
CA TRP A 162 -14.52 11.01 26.12
C TRP A 162 -15.81 11.64 25.64
N ILE A 163 -16.90 11.39 26.36
CA ILE A 163 -18.24 11.92 26.05
C ILE A 163 -18.76 12.64 27.31
N PRO A 164 -19.39 13.82 27.18
CA PRO A 164 -19.92 14.52 28.33
C PRO A 164 -21.18 13.84 28.87
N LEU A 165 -21.28 13.84 30.20
CA LEU A 165 -22.41 13.35 30.95
C LEU A 165 -23.54 14.37 30.91
N VAL A 166 -24.66 14.02 30.28
CA VAL A 166 -25.91 14.76 30.45
C VAL A 166 -26.68 14.11 31.59
N THR A 167 -26.51 14.60 32.81
CA THR A 167 -27.35 14.16 33.93
C THR A 167 -28.78 14.68 33.73
N ALA A 168 -29.76 13.78 33.82
CA ALA A 168 -31.18 14.10 33.75
C ALA A 168 -31.53 15.14 34.84
N GLY A 169 -31.64 16.41 34.44
CA GLY A 169 -31.83 17.55 35.34
C GLY A 169 -30.98 18.78 35.01
N SER A 170 -29.93 18.64 34.21
CA SER A 170 -29.17 19.79 33.69
C SER A 170 -29.94 20.44 32.53
N SER A 171 -30.06 21.77 32.57
CA SER A 171 -30.61 22.55 31.46
C SER A 171 -29.72 22.39 30.23
N TRP A 172 -30.29 22.45 29.03
CA TRP A 172 -29.54 22.41 27.76
C TRP A 172 -28.46 23.52 27.77
N GLY A 173 -27.22 23.18 28.12
CA GLY A 173 -26.13 24.15 28.15
C GLY A 173 -25.02 23.89 29.17
N ASP A 174 -25.24 23.06 30.20
CA ASP A 174 -24.19 22.68 31.16
C ASP A 174 -23.78 21.22 30.96
N GLN A 175 -22.78 21.01 30.10
CA GLN A 175 -22.22 19.69 29.79
C GLN A 175 -20.81 19.60 30.38
N THR A 176 -20.64 18.74 31.38
CA THR A 176 -19.31 18.38 31.90
C THR A 176 -18.75 17.20 31.13
N ILE A 177 -17.54 17.33 30.59
CA ILE A 177 -16.80 16.21 29.99
C ILE A 177 -16.43 15.25 31.12
N ASP A 178 -16.70 13.95 30.94
CA ASP A 178 -16.26 12.94 31.88
C ASP A 178 -14.72 12.91 31.94
N PRO A 179 -14.09 13.08 33.11
CA PRO A 179 -12.64 12.99 33.23
C PRO A 179 -12.12 11.57 32.96
N GLU A 180 -12.96 10.53 33.11
CA GLU A 180 -12.59 9.15 32.85
C GLU A 180 -13.12 8.71 31.48
N PRO A 181 -12.26 8.29 30.53
CA PRO A 181 -12.74 7.79 29.25
C PRO A 181 -13.55 6.53 29.39
N THR A 182 -14.51 6.36 28.50
CA THR A 182 -15.10 5.05 28.23
C THR A 182 -14.14 4.25 27.34
N LYS A 183 -13.58 3.18 27.89
CA LYS A 183 -12.68 2.26 27.18
C LYS A 183 -13.48 1.20 26.43
N MET A 184 -13.06 0.92 25.19
CA MET A 184 -13.61 -0.09 24.29
C MET A 184 -12.46 -0.90 23.69
N GLU A 185 -12.42 -2.18 24.00
CA GLU A 185 -11.55 -3.12 23.33
C GLU A 185 -12.31 -3.70 22.13
N LEU A 186 -11.75 -3.51 20.93
CA LEU A 186 -12.35 -4.02 19.69
C LEU A 186 -11.82 -5.43 19.44
N GLU A 187 -12.72 -6.41 19.50
CA GLU A 187 -12.44 -7.80 19.15
C GLU A 187 -12.91 -8.09 17.72
N TYR A 188 -12.02 -8.64 16.90
CA TYR A 188 -12.32 -9.01 15.52
C TYR A 188 -12.51 -10.54 15.43
N ASP A 189 -13.58 -10.98 14.78
CA ASP A 189 -13.76 -12.40 14.44
C ASP A 189 -13.18 -12.77 13.07
N GLU A 190 -13.22 -14.05 12.72
CA GLU A 190 -12.71 -14.59 11.45
C GLU A 190 -13.43 -14.05 10.20
N GLN A 191 -14.60 -13.41 10.38
CA GLN A 191 -15.37 -12.78 9.30
C GLN A 191 -15.23 -11.26 9.30
N ASN A 192 -14.29 -10.71 10.08
CA ASN A 192 -14.10 -9.27 10.29
C ASN A 192 -15.34 -8.57 10.87
N ASN A 193 -16.19 -9.27 11.61
CA ASN A 193 -17.18 -8.59 12.45
C ASN A 193 -16.48 -8.05 13.70
N ILE A 194 -17.01 -6.97 14.26
CA ILE A 194 -16.48 -6.34 15.46
C ILE A 194 -17.36 -6.69 16.64
N GLN A 195 -16.75 -7.11 17.74
CA GLN A 195 -17.37 -7.21 19.05
C GLN A 195 -16.67 -6.24 20.00
N PHE A 196 -17.45 -5.54 20.81
CA PHE A 196 -16.87 -4.78 21.92
C PHE A 196 -17.89 -4.62 23.04
N ALA A 197 -17.36 -4.46 24.24
CA ALA A 197 -18.13 -4.05 25.39
C ALA A 197 -17.62 -2.71 25.89
N TYR A 198 -18.51 -1.92 26.47
CA TYR A 198 -18.08 -0.77 27.25
C TYR A 198 -18.95 -0.59 28.49
N MET A 199 -18.36 0.09 29.48
CA MET A 199 -19.03 0.47 30.70
C MET A 199 -19.16 1.99 30.76
N LEU A 200 -20.39 2.50 30.69
CA LEU A 200 -20.64 3.94 30.82
C LEU A 200 -20.69 4.30 32.31
N ALA A 201 -19.71 5.08 32.76
CA ALA A 201 -19.62 5.67 34.10
C ALA A 201 -19.86 4.65 35.24
N GLY A 202 -19.36 3.41 35.10
CA GLY A 202 -19.46 2.37 36.12
C GLY A 202 -20.87 1.82 36.38
N LYS A 203 -21.88 2.23 35.60
CA LYS A 203 -23.30 1.96 35.90
C LYS A 203 -24.00 1.09 34.87
N TRP A 204 -23.61 1.18 33.61
CA TRP A 204 -24.26 0.46 32.52
C TRP A 204 -23.20 -0.20 31.65
N GLN A 205 -23.27 -1.53 31.55
CA GLN A 205 -22.45 -2.30 30.64
C GLN A 205 -23.27 -2.62 29.39
N MET A 206 -22.69 -2.33 28.22
CA MET A 206 -23.30 -2.62 26.93
C MET A 206 -22.37 -3.52 26.12
N HIS A 207 -22.96 -4.46 25.38
CA HIS A 207 -22.25 -5.34 24.46
C HIS A 207 -22.77 -5.08 23.06
N TYR A 208 -21.85 -4.87 22.13
CA TYR A 208 -22.15 -4.62 20.73
C TYR A 208 -21.51 -5.69 19.85
N PHE A 209 -22.24 -6.04 18.81
CA PHE A 209 -21.78 -6.86 17.70
C PHE A 209 -22.10 -6.10 16.41
N ILE A 210 -21.10 -5.83 15.59
CA ILE A 210 -21.25 -5.12 14.32
C ILE A 210 -20.79 -6.05 13.21
N GLN A 211 -21.69 -6.35 12.28
CA GLN A 211 -21.37 -7.18 11.13
C GLN A 211 -20.43 -6.44 10.17
N TYR A 212 -19.53 -7.15 9.51
CA TYR A 212 -18.59 -6.59 8.53
C TYR A 212 -19.23 -5.65 7.51
N ARG A 213 -20.43 -5.98 7.03
CA ARG A 213 -21.18 -5.16 6.06
C ARG A 213 -21.66 -3.81 6.61
N ASP A 214 -21.74 -3.66 7.93
CA ASP A 214 -22.35 -2.53 8.65
C ASP A 214 -21.29 -1.58 9.25
N TRP A 215 -19.99 -1.86 9.04
CA TRP A 215 -18.89 -0.96 9.40
C TRP A 215 -17.88 -0.79 8.27
N SER A 216 -17.09 0.28 8.34
CA SER A 216 -15.98 0.53 7.41
C SER A 216 -14.81 1.15 8.18
N GLN A 217 -13.62 0.54 8.08
CA GLN A 217 -12.38 1.02 8.70
C GLN A 217 -11.55 1.87 7.73
N VAL A 218 -10.99 2.95 8.26
CA VAL A 218 -9.61 3.34 7.97
C VAL A 218 -8.95 3.62 9.32
N LEU A 219 -8.35 2.60 9.93
CA LEU A 219 -7.53 2.74 11.13
C LEU A 219 -6.17 2.19 10.77
N THR A 220 -5.21 3.07 10.56
CA THR A 220 -3.81 2.68 10.74
C THR A 220 -3.50 2.73 12.24
N PRO A 221 -2.53 1.94 12.74
CA PRO A 221 -2.03 2.05 14.13
C PRO A 221 -1.60 3.47 14.53
N ASP A 222 -1.36 4.33 13.54
CA ASP A 222 -0.93 5.72 13.69
C ASP A 222 -2.11 6.72 13.79
N ALA A 223 -3.35 6.28 13.57
CA ALA A 223 -4.54 7.11 13.72
C ALA A 223 -4.84 7.35 15.21
N ARG A 224 -4.15 8.33 15.81
CA ARG A 224 -4.37 8.77 17.19
C ARG A 224 -4.94 10.19 17.21
N TYR A 225 -5.98 10.41 18.00
CA TYR A 225 -6.37 11.77 18.41
C TYR A 225 -6.24 11.90 19.93
N PRO A 226 -5.69 13.00 20.50
CA PRO A 226 -5.00 14.05 19.78
C PRO A 226 -3.79 13.48 19.01
N ILE A 227 -3.56 14.01 17.81
CA ILE A 227 -2.41 13.64 16.98
C ILE A 227 -1.17 14.20 17.68
N GLY A 228 -0.60 13.43 18.62
CA GLY A 228 0.57 13.79 19.40
C GLY A 228 0.33 14.90 20.45
N GLN A 229 1.00 14.75 21.59
CA GLN A 229 1.61 15.88 22.28
C GLN A 229 3.10 15.88 21.96
#